data_AF-A0A924Y7G4-F1
#
_entry.id   AF-A0A924Y7G4-F1
#
_cell.length_a   1.000
_cell.length_b   1.000
_cell.length_c   1.000
_cell.angle_alpha   90.00
_cell.angle_beta   90.00
_cell.angle_gamma   90.00
#
_symmetry.space_group_name_H-M   'P 1'
#
loop_
_entity.id
_entity.type
_entity.pdbx_description
1 polymer ?
#
loop_
_entity_poly.entity_id
_entity_poly.type
_entity_poly.pdbx_seq_one_letter_code
_entity_poly.pdbx_strand_id
1 'polypeptide(L)'
;LVTAHRRENWGEPMADVCRAVLRILETFPDTHVVLPMHLNPAVREVIVPLLQNHPRILLTEPQEYVPFVHLMKAAHLVLTDSGGTQEEAPGLGKPVLVLRKTTERPEGVHAGTAKLVGTNPDAVFAAASKLLGDAAAYKEMARAVSPYGDGNAARLIREWVFETYGVETRGAGALS
;
A
#
# COMPACT_ATOMS: atom_id res chain seq x y z
N LEU A 1 -4.79 1.04 6.25
CA LEU A 1 -4.47 -0.35 5.84
C LEU A 1 -2.98 -0.56 6.07
N VAL A 2 -2.60 -1.65 6.74
CA VAL A 2 -1.19 -2.03 6.93
C VAL A 2 -0.96 -3.37 6.23
N THR A 3 0.09 -3.47 5.43
CA THR A 3 0.58 -4.76 4.93
C THR A 3 2.07 -4.89 5.19
N ALA A 4 2.46 -6.04 5.71
CA ALA A 4 3.86 -6.35 6.00
C ALA A 4 4.09 -7.84 5.71
N HIS A 5 4.82 -8.15 4.64
CA HIS A 5 5.08 -9.53 4.22
C HIS A 5 6.47 -9.76 3.65
N ARG A 6 7.26 -8.71 3.39
CA ARG A 6 8.61 -8.87 2.84
C ARG A 6 9.52 -9.48 3.90
N ARG A 7 10.32 -10.47 3.47
CA ARG A 7 11.27 -11.19 4.33
C ARG A 7 12.28 -10.27 5.02
N GLU A 8 12.70 -9.21 4.35
CA GLU A 8 13.62 -8.20 4.89
C GLU A 8 13.09 -7.49 6.14
N ASN A 9 11.78 -7.53 6.37
CA ASN A 9 11.14 -6.91 7.52
C ASN A 9 10.85 -7.91 8.66
N TRP A 10 11.04 -9.22 8.47
CA TRP A 10 10.67 -10.20 9.50
C TRP A 10 11.50 -10.02 10.78
N GLY A 11 10.90 -10.36 11.93
CA GLY A 11 11.51 -10.18 13.25
C GLY A 11 11.39 -8.74 13.75
N GLU A 12 12.49 -8.19 14.27
CA GLU A 12 12.50 -6.89 14.94
C GLU A 12 11.99 -5.72 14.07
N PRO A 13 12.33 -5.60 12.77
CA PRO A 13 11.82 -4.49 11.96
C PRO A 13 10.28 -4.49 11.86
N MET A 14 9.63 -5.66 11.86
CA MET A 14 8.18 -5.77 11.88
C MET A 14 7.60 -5.49 13.27
N ALA A 15 8.29 -5.90 14.33
CA ALA A 15 7.92 -5.52 15.69
C ALA A 15 7.97 -4.00 15.88
N ASP A 16 8.97 -3.34 15.31
CA ASP A 16 9.13 -1.89 15.30
C ASP A 16 7.97 -1.18 14.56
N VAL A 17 7.57 -1.70 13.40
CA VAL A 17 6.36 -1.22 12.71
C VAL A 17 5.11 -1.41 13.59
N CYS A 18 4.97 -2.54 14.27
CA CYS A 18 3.86 -2.77 15.20
C CYS A 18 3.85 -1.74 16.35
N ARG A 19 5.01 -1.41 16.93
CA ARG A 19 5.12 -0.36 17.97
C ARG A 19 4.72 1.01 17.41
N ALA A 20 5.12 1.35 16.19
CA ALA A 20 4.68 2.58 15.54
C ALA A 20 3.16 2.62 15.35
N VAL A 21 2.55 1.51 14.91
CA VAL A 21 1.10 1.38 14.75
C VAL A 21 0.36 1.59 16.07
N LEU A 22 0.83 1.00 17.17
CA LEU A 22 0.24 1.20 18.49
C LEU A 22 0.30 2.68 18.90
N ARG A 23 1.47 3.32 18.74
CA ARG A 23 1.65 4.75 19.04
C ARG A 23 0.77 5.67 18.17
N ILE A 24 0.56 5.32 16.90
CA ILE A 24 -0.40 6.02 16.02
C ILE A 24 -1.80 5.91 16.61
N LEU A 25 -2.24 4.72 17.01
CA LEU A 25 -3.59 4.53 17.57
C LEU A 25 -3.76 5.27 18.90
N GLU A 26 -2.75 5.30 19.76
CA GLU A 26 -2.77 6.10 20.99
C GLU A 26 -2.95 7.60 20.71
N THR A 27 -2.30 8.11 19.66
CA THR A 27 -2.33 9.54 19.31
C THR A 27 -3.60 9.95 18.55
N PHE A 28 -4.12 9.07 17.70
CA PHE A 28 -5.28 9.32 16.83
C PHE A 28 -6.45 8.42 17.25
N PRO A 29 -7.35 8.88 18.16
CA PRO A 29 -8.41 8.06 18.73
C PRO A 29 -9.48 7.62 17.70
N ASP A 30 -9.62 8.36 16.61
CA ASP A 30 -10.54 8.09 15.49
C ASP A 30 -9.99 7.09 14.46
N THR A 31 -8.72 6.69 14.59
CA THR A 31 -8.06 5.80 13.64
C THR A 31 -8.27 4.33 14.00
N HIS A 32 -8.49 3.52 12.96
CA HIS A 32 -8.56 2.06 13.02
C HIS A 32 -7.55 1.45 12.03
N VAL A 33 -7.05 0.26 12.35
CA VAL A 33 -6.09 -0.47 11.53
C VAL A 33 -6.67 -1.79 11.08
N VAL A 34 -6.60 -2.04 9.78
CA VAL A 34 -6.84 -3.38 9.20
C VAL A 34 -5.49 -3.89 8.71
N LEU A 35 -5.13 -5.11 9.13
CA LEU A 35 -3.89 -5.78 8.77
C LEU A 35 -4.19 -7.22 8.35
N PRO A 36 -4.28 -7.49 7.03
CA PRO A 36 -4.29 -8.84 6.50
C PRO A 36 -2.95 -9.52 6.74
N MET A 37 -2.93 -10.50 7.64
CA MET A 37 -1.71 -11.19 8.07
C MET A 37 -1.21 -12.14 7.00
N HIS A 38 0.08 -12.10 6.71
CA HIS A 38 0.72 -13.10 5.87
C HIS A 38 0.57 -14.51 6.50
N LEU A 39 0.52 -15.57 5.67
CA LEU A 39 0.36 -16.95 6.15
C LEU A 39 1.59 -17.50 6.90
N ASN A 40 2.76 -16.92 6.64
CA ASN A 40 4.00 -17.41 7.24
C ASN A 40 3.97 -17.28 8.78
N PRO A 41 4.19 -18.38 9.52
CA PRO A 41 4.20 -18.35 10.99
C PRO A 41 5.13 -17.30 11.60
N ALA A 42 6.32 -17.09 11.03
CA ALA A 42 7.29 -16.11 11.53
C ALA A 42 6.75 -14.67 11.52
N VAL A 43 5.83 -14.35 10.62
CA VAL A 43 5.15 -13.04 10.59
C VAL A 43 4.12 -12.97 11.71
N ARG A 44 3.34 -14.04 11.91
CA ARG A 44 2.27 -14.09 12.92
C ARG A 44 2.81 -14.12 14.34
N GLU A 45 3.92 -14.82 14.56
CA GLU A 45 4.63 -14.86 15.85
C GLU A 45 5.07 -13.48 16.33
N VAL A 46 5.31 -12.54 15.41
CA VAL A 46 5.62 -11.14 15.73
C VAL A 46 4.34 -10.30 15.90
N ILE A 47 3.43 -10.38 14.93
CA ILE A 47 2.25 -9.49 14.87
C ILE A 47 1.22 -9.81 15.95
N VAL A 48 0.89 -11.09 16.13
CA VAL A 48 -0.24 -11.52 16.97
C VAL A 48 -0.02 -11.12 18.43
N PRO A 49 1.11 -11.42 19.08
CA PRO A 49 1.32 -11.05 20.48
C PRO A 49 1.25 -9.53 20.73
N LEU A 50 1.67 -8.72 19.75
CA LEU A 50 1.71 -7.26 19.89
C LEU A 50 0.36 -6.60 19.63
N LEU A 51 -0.43 -7.09 18.65
CA LEU A 51 -1.56 -6.34 18.10
C LEU A 51 -2.93 -6.97 18.34
N GLN A 52 -3.04 -8.28 18.61
CA GLN A 52 -4.32 -9.01 18.56
C GLN A 52 -5.39 -8.49 19.54
N ASN A 53 -4.98 -7.97 20.71
CA ASN A 53 -5.90 -7.55 21.76
C ASN A 53 -6.28 -6.07 21.69
N HIS A 54 -5.75 -5.33 20.71
CA HIS A 54 -6.04 -3.91 20.61
C HIS A 54 -7.44 -3.69 19.97
N PRO A 55 -8.37 -2.97 20.62
CA PRO A 55 -9.77 -2.91 20.22
C PRO A 55 -10.02 -2.24 18.85
N ARG A 56 -9.04 -1.48 18.35
CA ARG A 56 -9.11 -0.78 17.04
C ARG A 56 -8.20 -1.40 15.97
N ILE A 57 -7.67 -2.59 16.22
CA ILE A 57 -6.90 -3.35 15.23
C ILE A 57 -7.72 -4.58 14.82
N LEU A 58 -7.97 -4.68 13.52
CA LEU A 58 -8.54 -5.85 12.89
C LEU A 58 -7.44 -6.62 12.18
N LEU A 59 -6.98 -7.70 12.81
CA LEU A 59 -6.12 -8.69 12.17
C LEU A 59 -7.02 -9.64 11.36
N THR A 60 -6.79 -9.76 10.05
CA THR A 60 -7.54 -10.67 9.18
C THR A 60 -6.63 -11.73 8.59
N GLU A 61 -7.22 -12.79 8.06
CA GLU A 61 -6.53 -13.66 7.11
C GLU A 61 -6.17 -12.88 5.82
N PRO A 62 -5.21 -13.36 5.01
CA PRO A 62 -4.95 -12.78 3.70
C PRO A 62 -6.25 -12.68 2.90
N GLN A 63 -6.39 -11.59 2.16
CA GLN A 63 -7.58 -11.32 1.38
C GLN A 63 -7.34 -11.70 -0.07
N GLU A 64 -8.38 -12.24 -0.70
CA GLU A 64 -8.45 -12.31 -2.16
C GLU A 64 -8.35 -10.90 -2.76
N TYR A 65 -7.97 -10.81 -4.04
CA TYR A 65 -7.65 -9.54 -4.67
C TYR A 65 -8.79 -8.50 -4.60
N VAL A 66 -10.02 -8.91 -4.94
CA VAL A 66 -11.17 -7.98 -4.98
C VAL A 66 -11.48 -7.38 -3.59
N PRO A 67 -11.64 -8.19 -2.52
CA PRO A 67 -11.75 -7.66 -1.16
C PRO A 67 -10.58 -6.76 -0.74
N PHE A 68 -9.35 -7.14 -1.12
CA PHE A 68 -8.16 -6.35 -0.78
C PHE A 68 -8.20 -4.95 -1.43
N VAL A 69 -8.59 -4.85 -2.70
CA VAL A 69 -8.78 -3.56 -3.39
C VAL A 69 -9.86 -2.73 -2.71
N HIS A 70 -10.94 -3.35 -2.22
CA HIS A 70 -11.99 -2.63 -1.48
C HIS A 70 -11.48 -2.08 -0.14
N LEU A 71 -10.69 -2.87 0.60
CA LEU A 71 -10.02 -2.40 1.81
C LEU A 71 -9.08 -1.22 1.51
N MET A 72 -8.32 -1.29 0.43
CA MET A 72 -7.41 -0.23 0.00
C MET A 72 -8.17 1.04 -0.37
N LYS A 73 -9.26 0.92 -1.13
CA LYS A 73 -10.13 2.05 -1.50
C LYS A 73 -10.80 2.70 -0.29
N ALA A 74 -11.16 1.90 0.72
CA ALA A 74 -11.73 2.41 1.97
C ALA A 74 -10.67 3.04 2.90
N ALA A 75 -9.39 2.67 2.75
CA ALA A 75 -8.32 3.20 3.60
C ALA A 75 -8.13 4.71 3.41
N HIS A 76 -7.80 5.39 4.50
CA HIS A 76 -7.33 6.78 4.46
C HIS A 76 -5.84 6.84 4.09
N LEU A 77 -5.04 5.98 4.73
CA LEU A 77 -3.58 5.88 4.59
C LEU A 77 -3.17 4.40 4.46
N VAL A 78 -2.16 4.13 3.65
CA VAL A 78 -1.59 2.78 3.45
C VAL A 78 -0.14 2.75 3.94
N LEU A 79 0.18 1.83 4.85
CA LEU A 79 1.56 1.49 5.23
C LEU A 79 1.87 0.12 4.62
N THR A 80 2.92 0.01 3.80
CA THR A 80 3.17 -1.22 3.05
C THR A 80 4.64 -1.49 2.74
N ASP A 81 5.03 -2.76 2.70
CA ASP A 81 6.27 -3.24 2.06
C ASP A 81 6.02 -3.98 0.73
N SER A 82 4.77 -4.00 0.28
CA SER A 82 4.35 -4.60 -0.99
C SER A 82 4.78 -3.75 -2.18
N GLY A 83 5.32 -4.40 -3.22
CA GLY A 83 5.59 -3.71 -4.50
C GLY A 83 4.30 -3.34 -5.22
N GLY A 84 3.39 -4.30 -5.40
CA GLY A 84 2.11 -4.06 -6.10
C GLY A 84 1.25 -3.00 -5.39
N THR A 85 1.20 -3.00 -4.06
CA THR A 85 0.42 -1.98 -3.33
C THR A 85 1.02 -0.57 -3.48
N GLN A 86 2.33 -0.43 -3.69
CA GLN A 86 2.95 0.86 -4.01
C GLN A 86 2.50 1.40 -5.37
N GLU A 87 2.11 0.54 -6.31
CA GLU A 87 1.61 0.95 -7.62
C GLU A 87 0.09 1.21 -7.60
N GLU A 88 -0.66 0.32 -6.94
CA GLU A 88 -2.13 0.33 -6.95
C GLU A 88 -2.74 1.42 -6.05
N ALA A 89 -2.20 1.60 -4.83
CA ALA A 89 -2.76 2.54 -3.85
C ALA A 89 -2.74 4.00 -4.36
N PRO A 90 -1.66 4.49 -5.01
CA PRO A 90 -1.66 5.79 -5.67
C PRO A 90 -2.74 5.97 -6.73
N GLY A 91 -3.01 4.93 -7.53
CA GLY A 91 -4.08 4.95 -8.53
C GLY A 91 -5.47 5.14 -7.93
N LEU A 92 -5.64 4.81 -6.65
CA LEU A 92 -6.86 5.02 -5.86
C LEU A 92 -6.85 6.33 -5.06
N GLY A 93 -5.84 7.20 -5.27
CA GLY A 93 -5.65 8.45 -4.54
C GLY A 93 -5.28 8.23 -3.07
N LYS A 94 -4.63 7.12 -2.74
CA LYS A 94 -4.28 6.76 -1.36
C LYS A 94 -2.80 7.04 -1.10
N PRO A 95 -2.48 7.94 -0.15
CA PRO A 95 -1.12 8.12 0.34
C PRO A 95 -0.47 6.81 0.80
N VAL A 96 0.78 6.59 0.42
CA VAL A 96 1.55 5.38 0.74
C VAL A 96 2.80 5.70 1.55
N LEU A 97 2.95 5.07 2.71
CA LEU A 97 4.20 5.01 3.46
C LEU A 97 4.86 3.66 3.24
N VAL A 98 6.03 3.67 2.61
CA VAL A 98 6.75 2.46 2.22
C VAL A 98 7.65 2.02 3.37
N LEU A 99 7.33 0.85 3.93
CA LEU A 99 7.99 0.23 5.08
C LEU A 99 9.28 -0.51 4.68
N ARG A 100 10.12 0.15 3.89
CA ARG A 100 11.38 -0.43 3.37
C ARG A 100 12.48 0.62 3.39
N LYS A 101 13.74 0.17 3.45
CA LYS A 101 14.91 1.07 3.39
C LYS A 101 15.22 1.53 1.97
N THR A 102 14.85 0.72 0.98
CA THR A 102 14.99 0.99 -0.45
C THR A 102 13.71 0.52 -1.16
N THR A 103 13.48 0.98 -2.39
CA THR A 103 12.34 0.54 -3.20
C THR A 103 12.73 0.41 -4.67
N GLU A 104 12.21 -0.62 -5.33
CA GLU A 104 12.19 -0.82 -6.79
C GLU A 104 11.15 0.05 -7.51
N ARG A 105 10.52 0.98 -6.78
CA ARG A 105 9.47 1.89 -7.23
C ARG A 105 9.83 3.36 -6.94
N PRO A 106 11.02 3.85 -7.34
CA PRO A 106 11.45 5.22 -7.05
C PRO A 106 10.51 6.28 -7.66
N GLU A 107 9.81 5.94 -8.75
CA GLU A 107 8.90 6.84 -9.46
C GLU A 107 7.78 7.35 -8.56
N GLY A 108 7.19 6.49 -7.72
CA GLY A 108 6.14 6.89 -6.78
C GLY A 108 6.65 7.80 -5.67
N VAL A 109 7.92 7.63 -5.27
CA VAL A 109 8.59 8.53 -4.32
C VAL A 109 8.85 9.89 -4.98
N HIS A 110 9.37 9.90 -6.21
CA HIS A 110 9.64 11.13 -6.95
C HIS A 110 8.35 11.90 -7.30
N ALA A 111 7.29 11.19 -7.67
CA ALA A 111 5.98 11.77 -7.96
C ALA A 111 5.25 12.28 -6.69
N GLY A 112 5.73 11.91 -5.51
CA GLY A 112 5.13 12.30 -4.24
C GLY A 112 3.87 11.53 -3.86
N THR A 113 3.54 10.42 -4.56
CA THR A 113 2.42 9.54 -4.22
C THR A 113 2.76 8.56 -3.09
N ALA A 114 4.05 8.30 -2.90
CA ALA A 114 4.58 7.43 -1.87
C ALA A 114 5.75 8.10 -1.13
N LYS A 115 6.00 7.68 0.11
CA LYS A 115 7.18 8.10 0.87
C LYS A 115 7.88 6.89 1.48
N LEU A 116 9.17 6.77 1.20
CA LEU A 116 10.03 5.76 1.82
C LEU A 116 10.32 6.15 3.27
N VAL A 117 9.88 5.33 4.23
CA VAL A 117 10.00 5.62 5.67
C VAL A 117 10.82 4.58 6.44
N GLY A 118 11.08 3.42 5.84
CA GLY A 118 11.72 2.31 6.52
C GLY A 118 10.84 1.71 7.62
N THR A 119 11.47 1.09 8.61
CA THR A 119 10.80 0.38 9.70
C THR A 119 11.05 1.01 11.06
N ASN A 120 11.87 2.06 11.15
CA ASN A 120 12.14 2.72 12.43
C ASN A 120 10.83 3.28 13.04
N PRO A 121 10.52 2.97 14.31
CA PRO A 121 9.22 3.33 14.88
C PRO A 121 8.92 4.83 14.87
N ASP A 122 9.92 5.66 15.15
CA ASP A 122 9.77 7.12 15.17
C ASP A 122 9.56 7.69 13.77
N ALA A 123 10.28 7.17 12.77
CA ALA A 123 10.11 7.60 11.38
C ALA A 123 8.72 7.24 10.83
N VAL A 124 8.25 6.01 11.10
CA VAL A 124 6.92 5.55 10.70
C VAL A 124 5.85 6.37 11.41
N PHE A 125 5.97 6.55 12.73
CA PHE A 125 5.04 7.35 13.52
C PHE A 125 4.98 8.81 13.05
N ALA A 126 6.13 9.46 12.84
CA ALA A 126 6.18 10.86 12.41
C ALA A 126 5.56 11.05 11.03
N ALA A 127 5.85 10.15 10.09
CA ALA A 127 5.28 10.23 8.74
C ALA A 127 3.76 10.00 8.74
N ALA A 128 3.28 8.99 9.48
CA ALA A 128 1.85 8.73 9.60
C ALA A 128 1.13 9.87 10.31
N SER A 129 1.70 10.39 11.41
CA SER A 129 1.14 11.50 12.17
C SER A 129 1.03 12.77 11.34
N LYS A 130 2.01 13.06 10.47
CA LYS A 130 1.91 14.17 9.52
C LYS A 130 0.70 13.99 8.60
N LEU A 131 0.51 12.82 8.00
CA LEU A 131 -0.59 12.60 7.05
C LEU A 131 -1.97 12.50 7.73
N LEU A 132 -2.03 12.06 8.98
CA LEU A 132 -3.28 12.00 9.76
C LEU A 132 -3.66 13.35 10.39
N GLY A 133 -2.66 14.17 10.77
CA GLY A 133 -2.87 15.45 11.46
C GLY A 133 -2.84 16.69 10.56
N ASP A 134 -2.28 16.60 9.34
CA ASP A 134 -2.17 17.72 8.40
C ASP A 134 -2.91 17.41 7.09
N ALA A 135 -4.11 18.00 6.96
CA ALA A 135 -4.96 17.83 5.80
C ALA A 135 -4.35 18.40 4.50
N ALA A 136 -3.44 19.37 4.56
CA ALA A 136 -2.76 19.88 3.38
C ALA A 136 -1.71 18.88 2.89
N ALA A 137 -0.87 18.37 3.80
CA ALA A 137 0.11 17.33 3.51
C ALA A 137 -0.56 16.05 2.97
N TYR A 138 -1.71 15.66 3.53
CA TYR A 138 -2.51 14.55 3.02
C TYR A 138 -2.96 14.80 1.58
N LYS A 139 -3.58 15.94 1.31
CA LYS A 139 -4.14 16.28 -0.02
C LYS A 139 -3.06 16.37 -1.09
N GLU A 140 -1.88 16.88 -0.74
CA GLU A 140 -0.73 16.95 -1.64
C GLU A 140 -0.36 15.54 -2.16
N MET A 141 -0.16 14.58 -1.26
CA MET A 141 0.17 13.20 -1.62
C MET A 141 -0.99 12.45 -2.28
N ALA A 142 -2.22 12.65 -1.81
CA ALA A 142 -3.42 11.97 -2.34
C ALA A 142 -3.80 12.44 -3.75
N ARG A 143 -3.41 13.66 -4.15
CA ARG A 143 -3.69 14.23 -5.47
C ARG A 143 -2.51 14.13 -6.44
N ALA A 144 -1.35 13.68 -5.97
CA ALA A 144 -0.22 13.42 -6.83
C ALA A 144 -0.61 12.37 -7.90
N VAL A 145 -0.17 12.60 -9.13
CA VAL A 145 -0.51 11.73 -10.25
C VAL A 145 0.28 10.43 -10.13
N SER A 146 -0.40 9.29 -10.20
CA SER A 146 0.25 7.98 -10.21
C SER A 146 1.17 7.85 -11.43
N PRO A 147 2.47 7.58 -11.25
CA PRO A 147 3.41 7.45 -12.36
C PRO A 147 3.31 6.10 -13.08
N TYR A 148 2.54 5.15 -12.55
CA TYR A 148 2.48 3.77 -13.05
C TYR A 148 1.41 3.55 -14.13
N GLY A 149 0.70 4.60 -14.50
CA GLY A 149 -0.26 4.61 -15.61
C GLY A 149 -1.69 4.92 -15.18
N ASP A 150 -2.55 4.86 -16.18
CA ASP A 150 -3.95 5.30 -16.16
C ASP A 150 -4.95 4.13 -16.35
N GLY A 151 -4.45 2.89 -16.30
CA GLY A 151 -5.22 1.67 -16.55
C GLY A 151 -5.28 1.23 -18.02
N ASN A 152 -4.64 1.93 -18.96
CA ASN A 152 -4.66 1.57 -20.38
C ASN A 152 -3.51 0.66 -20.84
N ALA A 153 -2.64 0.21 -19.93
CA ALA A 153 -1.42 -0.53 -20.27
C ALA A 153 -1.70 -1.76 -21.16
N ALA A 154 -2.72 -2.57 -20.84
CA ALA A 154 -3.06 -3.75 -21.65
C ALA A 154 -3.49 -3.40 -23.07
N ARG A 155 -4.26 -2.31 -23.25
CA ARG A 155 -4.67 -1.81 -24.57
C ARG A 155 -3.47 -1.36 -25.38
N LEU A 156 -2.58 -0.56 -24.77
CA LEU A 156 -1.37 -0.05 -25.41
C LEU A 156 -0.40 -1.17 -25.80
N ILE A 157 -0.21 -2.17 -24.93
CA ILE A 157 0.62 -3.34 -25.22
C ILE A 157 0.04 -4.13 -26.40
N ARG A 158 -1.28 -4.36 -26.41
CA ARG A 158 -1.95 -5.04 -27.53
C ARG A 158 -1.75 -4.28 -28.84
N GLU A 159 -1.97 -2.97 -28.84
CA GLU A 159 -1.78 -2.11 -30.02
C GLU A 159 -0.34 -2.20 -30.54
N TRP A 160 0.64 -2.05 -29.64
CA TRP A 160 2.06 -2.14 -30.00
C TRP A 160 2.44 -3.51 -30.58
N VAL A 161 1.95 -4.61 -30.01
CA VAL A 161 2.20 -5.97 -30.55
C VAL A 161 1.60 -6.12 -31.94
N PHE A 162 0.39 -5.63 -32.18
CA PHE A 162 -0.27 -5.74 -33.48
C PHE A 162 0.40 -4.89 -34.56
N GLU A 163 0.81 -3.67 -34.22
CA GLU A 163 1.58 -2.80 -35.10
C GLU A 163 2.94 -3.40 -35.45
N THR A 164 3.64 -3.97 -34.45
CA THR A 164 5.00 -4.49 -34.63
C THR A 164 5.04 -5.79 -35.45
N TYR A 165 4.07 -6.68 -35.26
CA TYR A 165 4.07 -8.01 -35.87
C TYR A 165 3.03 -8.19 -36.99
N GLY A 166 2.30 -7.14 -37.37
CA GLY A 166 1.34 -7.17 -38.48
C GLY A 166 0.15 -8.10 -38.26
N VAL A 167 -0.20 -8.37 -36.99
CA VAL A 167 -1.37 -9.18 -36.66
C VAL A 167 -2.61 -8.29 -36.77
N GLU A 168 -3.30 -8.36 -37.92
CA GLU A 168 -4.54 -7.60 -38.13
C GLU A 168 -5.53 -7.86 -37.00
N THR A 169 -6.05 -6.78 -36.41
CA THR A 169 -7.29 -6.88 -35.63
C THR A 169 -8.37 -7.38 -36.57
N ARG A 170 -8.81 -8.64 -36.44
CA ARG A 170 -10.14 -8.99 -36.95
C ARG A 170 -11.09 -7.97 -36.33
N GLY A 171 -11.66 -7.13 -37.19
CA GLY A 171 -12.36 -5.92 -36.79
C GLY A 171 -13.39 -6.20 -35.71
N ALA A 172 -13.64 -5.18 -34.89
CA ALA A 172 -14.86 -5.07 -34.13
C ALA A 172 -16.05 -5.02 -35.11
N GLY A 173 -16.40 -6.16 -35.68
CA GLY A 173 -17.59 -6.40 -36.47
C GLY A 173 -18.66 -6.96 -35.55
N ALA A 174 -19.65 -6.12 -35.27
CA ALA A 174 -21.00 -6.46 -34.84
C ALA A 174 -21.15 -7.49 -33.71
N LEU A 175 -21.28 -6.99 -32.49
CA LEU A 175 -22.31 -7.50 -31.58
C LEU A 175 -23.37 -6.40 -31.48
N SER A 176 -24.27 -6.40 -32.47
CA SER A 176 -25.61 -5.81 -32.37
C SER A 176 -26.51 -6.72 -31.57
#